data_AF-A0A1I7TKV9-F1
#
_entry.id   AF-A0A1I7TKV9-F1
#
_cell.length_a   1.000
_cell.length_b   1.000
_cell.length_c   1.000
_cell.angle_alpha   90.00
_cell.angle_beta   90.00
_cell.angle_gamma   90.00
#
_symmetry.space_group_name_H-M   'P 1'
#
loop_
_entity.id
_entity.type
_entity.pdbx_description
1 polymer ?
#
loop_
_entity_poly.entity_id
_entity_poly.type
_entity_poly.pdbx_seq_one_letter_code
_entity_poly.pdbx_strand_id
1 'polypeptide(L)'
;MAKHSDMPPSEELKQFSELCEEALSCMKQIKCQFLKNATVLIAKTCTGINLMSGSFGKCIENIRKDPPSLEKYPCVRFLQKEKGRPGNCQMYQDELECTTRLMTEKCGKEAVNSMNKNMDYILGMMECPK
;
A
#
# COMPACT_ATOMS: atom_id res chain seq x y z
N MET A 1 0.37 5.28 20.90
CA MET A 1 0.03 4.74 19.58
C MET A 1 -0.67 5.85 18.80
N ALA A 2 -0.08 6.35 17.73
CA ALA A 2 -0.71 7.39 16.92
C ALA A 2 -2.05 6.85 16.39
N LYS A 3 -3.14 7.58 16.62
CA LYS A 3 -4.42 7.29 15.96
C LYS A 3 -4.24 7.64 14.49
N HIS A 4 -3.89 6.66 13.67
CA HIS A 4 -3.88 6.84 12.23
C HIS A 4 -5.33 7.05 11.77
N SER A 5 -5.58 8.17 11.08
CA SER A 5 -6.85 8.42 10.41
C SER A 5 -7.16 7.30 9.42
N ASP A 6 -8.44 7.08 9.13
CA ASP A 6 -8.83 6.14 8.09
C ASP A 6 -8.21 6.54 6.76
N MET A 7 -7.87 5.54 5.95
CA MET A 7 -7.31 5.78 4.63
C MET A 7 -8.38 6.45 3.75
N PRO A 8 -8.02 7.47 2.94
CA PRO A 8 -8.98 8.07 2.02
C PRO A 8 -9.56 7.02 1.06
N PRO A 9 -10.80 7.20 0.58
CA PRO A 9 -11.39 6.35 -0.44
C PRO A 9 -10.52 6.24 -1.70
N SER A 10 -10.61 5.12 -2.42
CA SER A 10 -9.79 4.88 -3.63
C SER A 10 -9.94 5.98 -4.70
N GLU A 11 -11.14 6.56 -4.84
CA GLU A 11 -11.40 7.62 -5.83
C GLU A 11 -10.70 8.95 -5.47
N GLU A 12 -10.63 9.30 -4.19
CA GLU A 12 -9.87 10.47 -3.75
C GLU A 12 -8.37 10.24 -3.96
N LEU A 13 -7.88 9.04 -3.66
CA LEU A 13 -6.49 8.66 -3.90
C LEU A 13 -6.12 8.65 -5.40
N LYS A 14 -7.09 8.39 -6.28
CA LYS A 14 -6.87 8.42 -7.73
C LYS A 14 -6.54 9.83 -8.23
N GLN A 15 -7.23 10.87 -7.74
CA GLN A 15 -6.90 12.25 -8.09
C GLN A 15 -5.50 12.63 -7.60
N PHE A 16 -5.14 12.22 -6.38
CA PHE A 16 -3.77 12.40 -5.89
C PHE A 16 -2.73 11.63 -6.72
N SER A 17 -3.08 10.46 -7.24
CA SER A 17 -2.24 9.65 -8.12
C SER A 17 -1.89 10.41 -9.41
N GLU A 18 -2.89 11.05 -10.03
CA GLU A 18 -2.73 11.87 -11.23
C GLU A 18 -1.80 13.08 -10.96
N LEU A 19 -2.03 13.81 -9.86
CA LEU A 19 -1.15 14.90 -9.44
C LEU A 19 0.28 14.44 -9.16
N CYS A 20 0.44 13.23 -8.64
CA CYS A 20 1.74 12.62 -8.42
C CYS A 20 2.49 12.34 -9.72
N GLU A 21 1.80 11.84 -10.75
CA GLU A 21 2.41 11.63 -12.07
C GLU A 21 2.90 12.95 -12.68
N GLU A 22 2.09 14.00 -12.58
CA GLU A 22 2.46 15.34 -13.04
C GLU A 22 3.66 15.89 -12.27
N ALA A 23 3.62 15.84 -10.93
CA ALA A 23 4.70 16.33 -10.07
C ALA A 23 6.02 15.60 -10.35
N LEU A 24 5.99 14.27 -10.47
CA LEU A 24 7.17 13.47 -10.77
C LEU A 24 7.70 13.75 -12.18
N SER A 25 6.82 14.00 -13.16
CA SER A 25 7.23 14.41 -14.50
C SER A 25 7.99 15.75 -14.47
N CYS A 26 7.47 16.74 -13.76
CA CYS A 26 8.12 18.04 -13.57
C CYS A 26 9.49 17.89 -12.89
N MET A 27 9.60 17.04 -11.88
CA MET A 27 10.83 16.84 -11.12
C MET A 27 11.96 16.17 -11.92
N LYS A 28 11.65 15.41 -12.97
CA LYS A 28 12.69 14.80 -13.85
C LYS A 28 13.60 15.84 -14.50
N GLN A 29 13.13 17.08 -14.66
CA GLN A 29 13.88 18.17 -15.28
C GLN A 29 14.89 18.82 -14.32
N ILE A 30 14.80 18.56 -13.01
CA ILE A 30 15.68 19.14 -12.01
C ILE A 30 17.10 18.58 -12.19
N LYS A 31 18.05 19.47 -12.47
CA LYS A 31 19.48 19.10 -12.61
C LYS A 31 20.27 19.25 -11.32
N CYS A 32 19.86 20.16 -10.44
CA CYS A 32 20.52 20.43 -9.16
C CYS A 32 20.41 19.21 -8.22
N GLN A 33 21.56 18.69 -7.78
CA GLN A 33 21.61 17.48 -6.94
C GLN A 33 20.95 17.65 -5.57
N PHE A 34 21.10 18.83 -4.95
CA PHE A 34 20.42 19.14 -3.69
C PHE A 34 18.89 19.03 -3.84
N LEU A 35 18.34 19.62 -4.90
CA LEU A 35 16.92 19.56 -5.19
C LEU A 35 16.47 18.15 -5.60
N LYS A 36 17.29 17.38 -6.33
CA LYS A 36 17.01 15.96 -6.61
C LYS A 36 16.87 15.13 -5.33
N ASN A 37 17.66 15.39 -4.30
CA ASN A 37 17.51 14.68 -3.03
C ASN A 37 16.21 15.06 -2.32
N ALA A 38 15.78 16.32 -2.41
CA ALA A 38 14.51 16.77 -1.84
C ALA A 38 13.29 16.10 -2.52
N THR A 39 13.37 15.74 -3.81
CA THR A 39 12.26 15.09 -4.52
C THR A 39 12.08 13.61 -4.16
N VAL A 40 13.06 12.98 -3.51
CA VAL A 40 12.98 11.57 -3.07
C VAL A 40 11.79 11.36 -2.13
N LEU A 41 11.52 12.31 -1.23
CA LEU A 41 10.37 12.21 -0.33
C LEU A 41 9.05 12.22 -1.11
N ILE A 42 8.95 13.09 -2.13
CA ILE A 42 7.75 13.18 -2.96
C ILE A 42 7.56 11.90 -3.78
N ALA A 43 8.64 11.36 -4.36
CA ALA A 43 8.60 10.07 -5.06
C ALA A 43 8.14 8.93 -4.15
N LYS A 44 8.59 8.88 -2.89
CA LYS A 44 8.13 7.88 -1.92
C LYS A 44 6.66 8.06 -1.57
N THR A 45 6.20 9.29 -1.33
CA THR A 45 4.78 9.56 -1.06
C THR A 45 3.90 9.16 -2.24
N CYS A 46 4.30 9.53 -3.46
CA CYS A 46 3.59 9.17 -4.68
C CYS A 46 3.57 7.66 -4.94
N THR A 47 4.62 6.93 -4.58
CA THR A 47 4.60 5.47 -4.65
C THR A 47 3.47 4.88 -3.78
N GLY A 48 3.28 5.40 -2.57
CA GLY A 48 2.22 4.95 -1.68
C GLY A 48 0.83 5.31 -2.16
N ILE A 49 0.65 6.54 -2.66
CA ILE A 49 -0.61 6.99 -3.27
C ILE A 49 -0.97 6.08 -4.44
N ASN A 50 -0.04 5.85 -5.37
CA ASN A 50 -0.29 5.01 -6.56
C ASN A 50 -0.58 3.55 -6.19
N LEU A 51 0.11 3.02 -5.17
CA LEU A 51 -0.15 1.68 -4.66
C LEU A 51 -1.57 1.56 -4.08
N MET A 52 -1.98 2.54 -3.27
CA MET A 52 -3.28 2.53 -2.59
C MET A 52 -4.44 2.99 -3.49
N SER A 53 -4.19 3.74 -4.56
CA SER A 53 -5.19 4.05 -5.59
C SER A 53 -5.42 2.88 -6.56
N GLY A 54 -4.44 1.98 -6.68
CA GLY A 54 -4.47 0.84 -7.60
C GLY A 54 -5.20 -0.40 -7.08
N SER A 55 -5.01 -1.51 -7.80
CA SER A 55 -5.64 -2.81 -7.53
C SER A 55 -5.36 -3.35 -6.11
N PHE A 56 -4.18 -3.07 -5.57
CA PHE A 56 -3.82 -3.43 -4.20
C PHE A 56 -4.64 -2.68 -3.16
N GLY A 57 -4.70 -1.34 -3.23
CA GLY A 57 -5.45 -0.57 -2.25
C GLY A 57 -6.95 -0.83 -2.30
N LYS A 58 -7.51 -0.97 -3.51
CA LYS A 58 -8.91 -1.39 -3.69
C LYS A 58 -9.20 -2.75 -3.07
N CYS A 59 -8.27 -3.71 -3.20
CA CYS A 59 -8.38 -5.00 -2.55
C CYS A 59 -8.43 -4.88 -1.03
N ILE A 60 -7.53 -4.10 -0.45
CA ILE A 60 -7.45 -3.85 1.00
C ILE A 60 -8.75 -3.21 1.51
N GLU A 61 -9.29 -2.22 0.78
CA GLU A 61 -10.57 -1.59 1.11
C GLU A 61 -11.72 -2.60 1.08
N ASN A 62 -11.78 -3.45 0.06
CA ASN A 62 -12.83 -4.47 -0.07
C ASN A 62 -12.77 -5.50 1.06
N ILE A 63 -11.57 -5.99 1.42
CA ILE A 63 -11.39 -6.94 2.53
C ILE A 63 -11.80 -6.28 3.87
N ARG A 64 -11.61 -4.97 4.03
CA ARG A 64 -12.08 -4.26 5.24
C ARG A 64 -13.59 -4.10 5.28
N LYS A 65 -14.23 -3.83 4.13
CA LYS A 65 -15.68 -3.67 4.00
C LYS A 65 -16.41 -5.00 4.20
N ASP A 66 -15.87 -6.08 3.65
CA ASP A 66 -16.40 -7.44 3.78
C ASP A 66 -15.29 -8.40 4.26
N PRO A 67 -15.01 -8.44 5.58
CA PRO A 67 -13.94 -9.26 6.10
C PRO A 67 -14.22 -10.76 5.96
N PRO A 68 -13.31 -11.53 5.34
CA PRO A 68 -13.44 -12.98 5.26
C PRO A 68 -13.28 -13.66 6.62
N SER A 69 -13.70 -14.94 6.67
CA SER A 69 -13.56 -15.77 7.86
C SER A 69 -12.10 -15.89 8.32
N LEU A 70 -11.88 -15.67 9.63
CA LEU A 70 -10.61 -15.87 10.31
C LEU A 70 -10.16 -17.33 10.33
N GLU A 71 -11.10 -18.28 10.24
CA GLU A 71 -10.76 -19.71 10.14
C GLU A 71 -10.10 -20.02 8.79
N LYS A 72 -10.60 -19.42 7.71
CA LYS A 72 -10.07 -19.63 6.36
C LYS A 72 -8.83 -18.78 6.07
N TYR A 73 -8.78 -17.55 6.59
CA TYR A 73 -7.64 -16.64 6.42
C TYR A 73 -7.24 -15.98 7.75
N PRO A 74 -6.48 -16.69 8.60
CA PRO A 74 -6.07 -16.15 9.90
C PRO A 74 -5.35 -14.80 9.81
N CYS A 75 -4.60 -14.57 8.73
CA CYS A 75 -3.85 -13.32 8.48
C CYS A 75 -4.73 -12.07 8.40
N VAL A 76 -6.03 -12.19 8.08
CA VAL A 76 -6.91 -11.01 7.97
C VAL A 76 -7.05 -10.25 9.30
N ARG A 77 -6.76 -10.92 10.43
CA ARG A 77 -6.72 -10.28 11.75
C ARG A 77 -5.77 -9.08 11.82
N PHE A 78 -4.69 -9.11 11.05
CA PHE A 78 -3.73 -8.02 11.01
C PHE A 78 -4.26 -6.81 10.24
N LEU A 79 -5.09 -7.04 9.23
CA LEU A 79 -5.71 -5.94 8.48
C LEU A 79 -6.84 -5.26 9.26
N GLN A 80 -7.58 -6.03 10.06
CA GLN A 80 -8.68 -5.50 10.88
C GLN A 80 -8.20 -4.64 12.06
N LYS A 81 -7.05 -4.99 12.65
CA LYS A 81 -6.46 -4.27 13.80
C LYS A 81 -5.76 -2.98 13.39
N GLU A 82 -5.20 -2.95 12.18
CA GLU A 82 -4.41 -1.83 11.68
C GLU A 82 -5.30 -0.84 10.91
N LYS A 83 -5.58 0.32 11.52
CA LYS A 83 -6.23 1.44 10.83
C LYS A 83 -5.20 2.27 10.06
N GLY A 84 -5.55 2.71 8.85
CA GLY A 84 -4.69 3.57 8.03
C GLY A 84 -3.47 2.90 7.39
N ARG A 85 -3.22 1.61 7.64
CA ARG A 85 -2.11 0.83 7.04
C ARG A 85 -2.63 -0.45 6.40
N PRO A 86 -2.06 -0.97 5.31
CA PRO A 86 -2.58 -2.18 4.66
C PRO A 86 -2.25 -3.48 5.43
N GLY A 87 -2.12 -3.45 6.76
CA GLY A 87 -1.69 -4.57 7.60
C GLY A 87 -0.48 -4.20 8.45
N ASN A 88 0.27 -5.21 8.89
CA ASN A 88 1.50 -5.05 9.67
C ASN A 88 2.62 -5.97 9.14
N CYS A 89 3.80 -5.90 9.75
CA CYS A 89 4.96 -6.69 9.34
C CYS A 89 4.68 -8.20 9.30
N GLN A 90 4.00 -8.75 10.32
CA GLN A 90 3.71 -10.18 10.40
C GLN A 90 2.85 -10.66 9.22
N MET A 91 1.90 -9.84 8.78
CA MET A 91 1.06 -10.15 7.61
C MET A 91 1.88 -10.34 6.32
N TYR A 92 2.95 -9.56 6.15
CA TYR A 92 3.77 -9.54 4.93
C TYR A 92 5.11 -10.28 5.06
N GLN A 93 5.44 -10.79 6.25
CA GLN A 93 6.64 -11.59 6.52
C GLN A 93 6.22 -13.01 6.93
N ASP A 94 5.81 -13.18 8.19
CA ASP A 94 5.50 -14.49 8.78
C ASP A 94 4.31 -15.18 8.12
N GLU A 95 3.30 -14.41 7.67
CA GLU A 95 2.05 -14.91 7.09
C GLU A 95 1.88 -14.57 5.62
N LEU A 96 2.98 -14.34 4.90
CA LEU A 96 2.95 -13.96 3.49
C LEU A 96 2.18 -14.97 2.62
N GLU A 97 2.25 -16.27 2.90
CA GLU A 97 1.49 -17.29 2.17
C GLU A 97 -0.03 -17.11 2.37
N CYS A 98 -0.47 -16.92 3.62
CA CYS A 98 -1.87 -16.64 3.93
C CYS A 98 -2.34 -15.36 3.24
N THR A 99 -1.53 -14.30 3.31
CA THR A 99 -1.82 -13.00 2.69
C THR A 99 -1.92 -13.11 1.17
N THR A 100 -0.99 -13.82 0.54
CA THR A 100 -1.00 -14.06 -0.92
C THR A 100 -2.24 -14.85 -1.34
N ARG A 101 -2.61 -15.90 -0.58
CA ARG A 101 -3.82 -16.68 -0.85
C ARG A 101 -5.08 -15.83 -0.69
N LEU A 102 -5.19 -15.09 0.41
CA LEU A 102 -6.28 -14.16 0.68
C LEU A 102 -6.47 -13.17 -0.47
N MET A 103 -5.41 -12.49 -0.87
CA MET A 103 -5.46 -11.50 -1.95
C MET A 103 -5.76 -12.14 -3.31
N THR A 104 -5.19 -13.30 -3.60
CA THR A 104 -5.47 -14.02 -4.85
C THR A 104 -6.94 -14.39 -4.96
N GLU A 105 -7.52 -14.98 -3.91
CA GLU A 105 -8.91 -15.45 -3.93
C GLU A 105 -9.93 -14.31 -3.84
N LYS A 106 -9.61 -13.21 -3.15
CA LYS A 106 -10.53 -12.08 -2.99
C LYS A 106 -10.42 -11.01 -4.05
N CYS A 107 -9.24 -10.86 -4.66
CA CYS A 107 -8.92 -9.69 -5.48
C CYS A 107 -8.27 -10.04 -6.81
N GLY A 108 -7.87 -11.30 -7.01
CA GLY A 108 -7.23 -11.76 -8.24
C GLY A 108 -5.74 -11.44 -8.33
N LYS A 109 -5.14 -11.91 -9.44
CA LYS A 109 -3.68 -11.88 -9.65
C LYS A 109 -3.10 -10.48 -9.76
N GLU A 110 -3.87 -9.50 -10.22
CA GLU A 110 -3.38 -8.13 -10.41
C GLU A 110 -3.02 -7.47 -9.06
N ALA A 111 -3.86 -7.65 -8.04
CA ALA A 111 -3.59 -7.13 -6.70
C ALA A 111 -2.34 -7.79 -6.07
N VAL A 112 -2.17 -9.10 -6.30
CA VAL A 112 -0.99 -9.86 -5.82
C VAL A 112 0.28 -9.40 -6.54
N ASN A 113 0.22 -9.19 -7.85
CA ASN A 113 1.35 -8.66 -8.61
C ASN A 113 1.73 -7.25 -8.13
N SER A 114 0.73 -6.40 -7.86
CA SER A 114 0.95 -5.06 -7.31
C SER A 114 1.57 -5.12 -5.91
N MET A 115 1.09 -6.01 -5.02
CA MET A 115 1.70 -6.26 -3.71
C MET A 115 3.17 -6.66 -3.85
N ASN A 116 3.44 -7.70 -4.65
CA ASN A 116 4.78 -8.26 -4.79
C ASN A 116 5.77 -7.25 -5.38
N LYS A 117 5.35 -6.48 -6.39
CA LYS A 117 6.17 -5.43 -7.00
C LYS A 117 6.54 -4.32 -6.02
N ASN A 118 5.70 -4.09 -5.01
CA ASN A 118 5.86 -3.00 -4.04
C ASN A 118 6.18 -3.52 -2.62
N MET A 119 6.62 -4.78 -2.47
CA MET A 119 6.82 -5.40 -1.16
C MET A 119 7.81 -4.61 -0.28
N ASP A 120 8.96 -4.22 -0.84
CA ASP A 120 9.97 -3.42 -0.13
C ASP A 120 9.41 -2.08 0.36
N TYR A 121 8.55 -1.46 -0.46
CA TYR A 121 7.90 -0.21 -0.09
C TYR A 121 6.86 -0.42 1.03
N ILE A 122 6.04 -1.47 0.94
CA ILE A 122 5.06 -1.85 1.95
C ILE A 122 5.76 -2.08 3.30
N LEU A 123 6.78 -2.94 3.32
CA LEU A 123 7.57 -3.24 4.52
C LEU A 123 8.25 -1.98 5.07
N GLY A 124 8.80 -1.14 4.19
CA GLY A 124 9.40 0.13 4.57
C GLY A 124 8.43 1.12 5.19
N MET A 125 7.20 1.23 4.67
CA MET A 125 6.14 2.08 5.23
C MET A 125 5.74 1.65 6.64
N MET A 126 5.75 0.34 6.89
CA MET A 126 5.42 -0.24 8.19
C MET A 126 6.62 -0.29 9.15
N GLU A 127 7.79 0.20 8.71
CA GLU A 127 9.05 0.19 9.48
C GLU A 127 9.44 -1.22 9.94
N CYS A 128 9.19 -2.22 9.09
CA CYS A 128 9.47 -3.61 9.43
C CYS A 128 10.97 -3.87 9.55
N PRO A 129 11.40 -4.70 10.52
CA PRO A 129 12.77 -5.17 10.58
C PRO A 129 13.09 -5.95 9.30
N LYS A 130 14.29 -5.73 8.77
CA LYS A 130 14.84 -6.49 7.64
C LYS A 130 15.37 -7.83 8.09
#